data_AF-A0A0C2V5B4-F1
#
_entry.id   AF-A0A0C2V5B4-F1
#
_cell.length_a   1.000
_cell.length_b   1.000
_cell.length_c   1.000
_cell.angle_alpha   90.00
_cell.angle_beta   90.00
_cell.angle_gamma   90.00
#
_symmetry.space_group_name_H-M   'P 1'
#
loop_
_entity.id
_entity.type
_entity.pdbx_description
1 polymer ?
#
loop_
_entity_poly.entity_id
_entity_poly.type
_entity_poly.pdbx_seq_one_letter_code
_entity_poly.pdbx_strand_id
1 'polypeptide(L)'
;MGKKMNKKATFHNRQNDYESLEKHLLSTYSSGVYISSFDLVQIGAKLGLELPLKERDVLIRKLFGEMKEHNRLGELLAHFMLLLKDRTTTYIRLGNQHLDAREVIGVWMQKAASTDRLLKHEAQKEATHANG
;
A
#
# COMPACT_ATOMS: atom_id res chain seq x y z
N MET A 1 -18.19 16.12 -38.62
CA MET A 1 -17.19 16.56 -37.63
C MET A 1 -17.61 16.03 -36.25
N GLY A 2 -16.96 14.96 -35.78
CA GLY A 2 -17.31 14.31 -34.52
C GLY A 2 -16.74 15.06 -33.31
N LYS A 3 -17.61 15.54 -32.42
CA LYS A 3 -17.22 16.07 -31.11
C LYS A 3 -16.74 14.90 -30.24
N LYS A 4 -15.43 14.86 -29.94
CA LYS A 4 -14.87 13.99 -28.91
C LYS A 4 -15.46 14.40 -27.56
N MET A 5 -16.33 13.55 -27.01
CA MET A 5 -16.78 13.65 -25.62
C MET A 5 -15.60 13.37 -24.70
N ASN A 6 -15.09 14.41 -24.06
CA ASN A 6 -14.14 14.29 -22.97
C ASN A 6 -14.93 13.80 -21.74
N LYS A 7 -14.95 12.48 -21.51
CA LYS A 7 -15.51 11.91 -20.27
C LYS A 7 -14.59 12.34 -19.13
N LYS A 8 -14.94 13.45 -18.47
CA LYS A 8 -14.49 13.68 -17.09
C LYS A 8 -15.01 12.50 -16.28
N ALA A 9 -14.11 11.64 -15.83
CA ALA A 9 -14.42 10.63 -14.85
C ALA A 9 -14.97 11.35 -13.61
N THR A 10 -16.29 11.37 -13.49
CA THR A 10 -16.98 11.78 -12.28
C THR A 10 -16.61 10.78 -11.20
N PHE A 11 -15.66 11.15 -10.34
CA PHE A 11 -15.31 10.44 -9.13
C PHE A 11 -16.58 10.29 -8.28
N HIS A 12 -17.26 9.15 -8.45
CA HIS A 12 -18.40 8.81 -7.64
C HIS A 12 -17.89 8.41 -6.26
N ASN A 13 -18.38 9.16 -5.28
CA ASN A 13 -18.33 8.87 -3.86
C ASN A 13 -19.02 7.53 -3.58
N ARG A 14 -18.33 6.42 -3.88
CA ARG A 14 -18.62 5.12 -3.29
C ARG A 14 -17.75 5.07 -2.04
N GLN A 15 -18.38 4.92 -0.89
CA GLN A 15 -17.70 4.55 0.36
C GLN A 15 -16.72 3.42 0.01
N ASN A 16 -15.42 3.73 0.04
CA ASN A 16 -14.41 2.83 -0.46
C ASN A 16 -14.25 1.73 0.59
N ASP A 17 -14.56 0.48 0.24
CA ASP A 17 -14.44 -0.67 1.16
C ASP A 17 -13.05 -0.75 1.84
N TYR A 18 -12.05 -0.09 1.26
CA TYR A 18 -10.67 -0.03 1.75
C TYR A 18 -10.27 1.33 2.32
N GLU A 19 -11.19 2.28 2.55
CA GLU A 19 -10.87 3.62 3.09
C GLU A 19 -10.08 3.51 4.41
N SER A 20 -10.43 2.55 5.27
CA SER A 20 -9.71 2.26 6.50
C SER A 20 -8.27 1.82 6.23
N LEU A 21 -8.07 0.96 5.23
CA LEU A 21 -6.74 0.46 4.85
C LEU A 21 -5.90 1.56 4.19
N GLU A 22 -6.48 2.38 3.32
CA GLU A 22 -5.81 3.54 2.73
C GLU A 22 -5.36 4.52 3.82
N LYS A 23 -6.22 4.84 4.79
CA LYS A 23 -5.89 5.69 5.94
C LYS A 23 -4.76 5.08 6.77
N HIS A 24 -4.80 3.76 7.02
CA HIS A 24 -3.73 3.06 7.73
C HIS A 24 -2.40 3.18 6.99
N LEU A 25 -2.37 2.92 5.68
CA LEU A 25 -1.16 3.05 4.86
C LEU A 25 -0.64 4.50 4.84
N LEU A 26 -1.52 5.50 4.80
CA LEU A 26 -1.14 6.90 4.90
C LEU A 26 -0.52 7.24 6.26
N SER A 27 -1.08 6.71 7.34
CA SER A 27 -0.60 6.90 8.71
C SER A 27 0.82 6.38 8.94
N THR A 28 1.34 5.54 8.04
CA THR A 28 2.72 5.02 8.16
C THR A 28 3.80 6.11 8.12
N TYR A 29 3.45 7.35 7.75
CA TYR A 29 4.33 8.51 7.81
C TYR A 29 5.00 8.71 9.17
N SER A 30 4.29 8.48 10.28
CA SER A 30 4.81 8.69 11.64
C SER A 30 5.31 7.41 12.31
N SER A 31 5.34 6.27 11.60
CA SER A 31 5.57 4.95 12.21
C SER A 31 6.96 4.35 11.98
N GLY A 32 7.88 5.06 11.32
CA GLY A 32 9.19 4.51 10.95
C GLY A 32 9.13 3.45 9.83
N VAL A 33 7.92 2.99 9.46
CA VAL A 33 7.65 2.10 8.32
C VAL A 33 7.01 2.87 7.16
N TYR A 34 7.47 4.10 6.96
CA TYR A 34 6.92 5.06 5.99
C TYR A 34 6.94 4.55 4.56
N ILE A 35 5.77 4.37 3.94
CA ILE A 35 5.65 4.01 2.52
C ILE A 35 5.64 5.30 1.68
N SER A 36 6.71 5.59 0.97
CA SER A 36 6.89 6.83 0.21
C SER A 36 6.12 6.83 -1.12
N SER A 37 5.98 8.02 -1.73
CA SER A 37 5.44 8.12 -3.10
C SER A 37 6.25 7.32 -4.11
N PHE A 38 7.58 7.26 -3.94
CA PHE A 38 8.43 6.43 -4.80
C PHE A 38 8.11 4.94 -4.65
N ASP A 39 7.94 4.45 -3.41
CA ASP A 39 7.54 3.06 -3.16
C ASP A 39 6.21 2.73 -3.87
N LEU A 40 5.24 3.65 -3.79
CA LEU A 40 3.92 3.49 -4.43
C LEU A 40 4.02 3.45 -5.95
N VAL A 41 4.84 4.31 -6.56
CA VAL A 41 5.09 4.29 -8.01
C VAL A 41 5.75 2.97 -8.41
N GLN A 42 6.73 2.49 -7.64
CA GLN A 42 7.40 1.22 -7.92
C GLN A 42 6.47 0.01 -7.77
N ILE A 43 5.55 0.03 -6.80
CA ILE A 43 4.49 -0.97 -6.66
C ILE A 43 3.56 -0.93 -7.88
N GLY A 44 3.14 0.27 -8.30
CA GLY A 44 2.34 0.45 -9.52
C GLY A 44 3.02 -0.14 -10.75
N ALA A 45 4.31 0.16 -10.96
CA ALA A 45 5.08 -0.37 -12.08
C ALA A 45 5.14 -1.91 -12.07
N LYS A 46 5.33 -2.54 -10.90
CA LYS A 46 5.30 -4.01 -10.75
C LYS A 46 3.94 -4.63 -11.09
N LEU A 47 2.86 -3.86 -10.92
CA LEU A 47 1.48 -4.27 -11.23
C LEU A 47 1.06 -3.93 -12.68
N GLY A 48 1.95 -3.33 -13.47
CA GLY A 48 1.68 -2.88 -14.84
C GLY A 48 0.98 -1.52 -14.93
N LEU A 49 1.00 -0.72 -13.86
CA LEU A 49 0.43 0.63 -13.83
C LEU A 49 1.53 1.68 -13.98
N GLU A 50 1.34 2.59 -14.94
CA GLU A 50 2.17 3.79 -15.05
C GLU A 50 1.58 4.91 -14.17
N LEU A 51 2.26 5.20 -13.06
CA LEU A 51 1.85 6.22 -12.10
C LEU A 51 2.81 7.41 -12.15
N PRO A 52 2.33 8.64 -12.42
CA PRO A 52 3.18 9.82 -12.28
C PRO A 52 3.49 10.04 -10.80
N LEU A 53 4.72 10.48 -10.49
CA LEU A 53 5.08 10.83 -9.12
C LEU A 53 4.18 11.97 -8.61
N LYS A 54 3.43 11.68 -7.54
CA LYS A 54 2.42 12.55 -6.94
C LYS A 54 2.39 12.37 -5.41
N GLU A 55 1.51 13.12 -4.75
CA GLU A 55 1.21 12.94 -3.34
C GLU A 55 0.73 11.52 -3.03
N ARG A 56 1.09 11.04 -1.84
CA ARG A 56 0.85 9.64 -1.43
C ARG A 56 -0.61 9.26 -1.41
N ASP A 57 -1.48 10.16 -0.97
CA ASP A 57 -2.92 9.92 -0.90
C ASP A 57 -3.53 9.73 -2.29
N VAL A 58 -3.08 10.53 -3.27
CA VAL A 58 -3.46 10.39 -4.67
C VAL A 58 -2.98 9.05 -5.23
N LEU A 59 -1.73 8.69 -4.97
CA LEU A 59 -1.15 7.43 -5.44
C LEU A 59 -1.81 6.20 -4.82
N ILE A 60 -2.07 6.21 -3.51
CA ILE A 60 -2.76 5.12 -2.80
C ILE A 60 -4.16 4.94 -3.35
N ARG A 61 -4.97 6.01 -3.42
CA ARG A 61 -6.33 5.92 -3.97
C ARG A 61 -6.33 5.40 -5.41
N LYS A 62 -5.38 5.85 -6.24
CA LYS A 62 -5.27 5.37 -7.62
C LYS A 62 -4.91 3.88 -7.67
N LEU A 63 -3.93 3.43 -6.90
CA LEU A 63 -3.57 2.00 -6.82
C LEU A 63 -4.77 1.13 -6.40
N PHE A 64 -5.45 1.50 -5.33
CA PHE A 64 -6.60 0.74 -4.83
C PHE A 64 -7.76 0.75 -5.83
N GLY A 65 -8.06 1.90 -6.43
CA GLY A 65 -9.10 2.02 -7.45
C GLY A 65 -8.86 1.12 -8.67
N GLU A 66 -7.68 1.25 -9.29
CA GLU A 66 -7.31 0.47 -10.48
C GLU A 66 -7.27 -1.04 -10.18
N MET A 67 -6.68 -1.44 -9.06
CA MET A 67 -6.56 -2.86 -8.72
C MET A 67 -7.91 -3.48 -8.35
N LYS A 68 -8.81 -2.71 -7.73
CA LYS A 68 -10.20 -3.14 -7.48
C LYS A 68 -10.97 -3.32 -8.79
N GLU A 69 -10.89 -2.37 -9.71
CA GLU A 69 -11.57 -2.44 -11.02
C GLU A 69 -11.15 -3.68 -11.83
N HIS A 70 -9.94 -4.18 -11.60
CA HIS A 70 -9.40 -5.36 -12.27
C HIS A 70 -9.45 -6.66 -11.44
N ASN A 71 -10.05 -6.68 -10.24
CA ASN A 71 -10.03 -7.83 -9.31
C ASN A 71 -8.62 -8.32 -8.93
N ARG A 72 -7.64 -7.40 -8.90
CA ARG A 72 -6.23 -7.66 -8.61
C ARG A 72 -5.79 -7.11 -7.25
N LEU A 73 -6.74 -6.84 -6.35
CA LEU A 73 -6.42 -6.23 -5.06
C LEU A 73 -5.50 -7.12 -4.21
N GLY A 74 -5.68 -8.45 -4.26
CA GLY A 74 -4.79 -9.39 -3.59
C GLY A 74 -3.32 -9.24 -4.00
N GLU A 75 -3.05 -8.94 -5.27
CA GLU A 75 -1.68 -8.67 -5.77
C GLU A 75 -1.11 -7.38 -5.18
N LEU A 76 -1.92 -6.31 -5.11
CA LEU A 76 -1.52 -5.05 -4.49
C LEU A 76 -1.13 -5.24 -3.02
N LEU A 77 -1.97 -5.96 -2.26
CA LEU A 77 -1.72 -6.26 -0.85
C LEU A 77 -0.43 -7.08 -0.70
N ALA A 78 -0.19 -8.06 -1.59
CA ALA A 78 1.03 -8.85 -1.60
C ALA A 78 2.29 -7.99 -1.81
N HIS A 79 2.24 -6.97 -2.67
CA HIS A 79 3.35 -6.05 -2.88
C HIS A 79 3.62 -5.16 -1.65
N PHE A 80 2.59 -4.70 -0.94
CA PHE A 80 2.78 -4.00 0.33
C PHE A 80 3.43 -4.90 1.39
N MET A 81 2.98 -6.15 1.52
CA MET A 81 3.57 -7.11 2.44
C MET A 81 5.05 -7.38 2.11
N LEU A 82 5.39 -7.52 0.84
CA LEU A 82 6.78 -7.68 0.40
C LEU A 82 7.65 -6.48 0.78
N LEU A 83 7.15 -5.25 0.57
CA LEU A 83 7.85 -4.04 0.97
C LEU A 83 8.11 -3.98 2.49
N LEU A 84 7.12 -4.37 3.30
CA LEU A 84 7.27 -4.43 4.76
C LEU A 84 8.28 -5.50 5.19
N LYS A 85 8.31 -6.64 4.50
CA LYS A 85 9.28 -7.70 4.73
C LYS A 85 10.70 -7.21 4.46
N ASP A 86 10.94 -6.57 3.32
CA ASP A 86 12.26 -6.04 2.94
C ASP A 86 12.77 -5.00 3.95
N ARG A 87 11.88 -4.15 4.45
CA ARG A 87 12.19 -3.18 5.52
C ARG A 87 12.50 -3.87 6.83
N THR A 88 11.72 -4.87 7.21
CA THR A 88 11.97 -5.64 8.44
C THR A 88 13.33 -6.32 8.41
N THR A 89 13.72 -6.91 7.26
CA THR A 89 15.06 -7.46 7.07
C THR A 89 16.14 -6.39 7.22
N THR A 90 15.90 -5.19 6.68
CA THR A 90 16.83 -4.05 6.84
C THR A 90 16.94 -3.62 8.30
N TYR A 91 15.83 -3.54 9.03
CA TYR A 91 15.80 -3.21 10.45
C TYR A 91 16.55 -4.23 11.30
N ILE A 92 16.36 -5.53 11.06
CA ILE A 92 17.10 -6.59 11.75
C ILE A 92 18.60 -6.40 11.55
N ARG A 93 19.04 -6.16 10.30
CA ARG A 93 20.45 -5.91 9.99
C ARG A 93 20.96 -4.68 10.73
N LEU A 94 20.23 -3.56 10.68
CA LEU A 94 20.63 -2.32 11.35
C LEU A 94 20.69 -2.47 12.87
N GLY A 95 19.72 -3.16 13.48
CA GLY A 95 19.72 -3.42 14.91
C GLY A 95 20.88 -4.33 15.34
N ASN A 96 21.37 -5.19 14.46
CA ASN A 96 22.57 -5.98 14.73
C ASN A 96 23.86 -5.17 14.59
N GLN A 97 23.88 -4.16 13.72
CA GLN A 97 25.04 -3.30 13.46
C GLN A 97 25.15 -2.13 14.46
N HIS A 98 24.02 -1.66 14.98
CA HIS A 98 23.91 -0.49 15.85
C HIS A 98 23.11 -0.86 17.10
N LEU A 99 23.83 -1.34 18.14
CA LEU A 99 23.22 -1.87 19.35
C LEU A 99 22.43 -0.81 20.13
N ASP A 100 22.90 0.43 20.10
CA ASP A 100 22.29 1.62 20.67
C ASP A 100 20.95 1.98 20.02
N ALA A 101 20.78 1.68 18.73
CA ALA A 101 19.55 1.93 18.00
C ALA A 101 18.50 0.81 18.12
N ARG A 102 18.83 -0.33 18.76
CA ARG A 102 17.96 -1.53 18.82
C ARG A 102 16.58 -1.26 19.36
N GLU A 103 16.46 -0.42 20.38
CA GLU A 103 15.17 -0.13 21.02
C GLU A 103 14.22 0.57 20.04
N VAL A 104 14.67 1.66 19.41
CA VAL A 104 13.91 2.40 18.39
C VAL A 104 13.58 1.53 17.19
N ILE A 105 14.56 0.73 16.73
CA ILE A 105 14.36 -0.20 15.62
C ILE A 105 13.31 -1.26 15.97
N GLY A 106 13.29 -1.75 17.22
CA GLY A 106 12.28 -2.67 17.74
C GLY A 106 10.86 -2.12 17.60
N VAL A 107 10.66 -0.83 17.90
CA VAL A 107 9.37 -0.15 17.71
C VAL A 107 8.95 -0.16 16.23
N TRP A 108 9.88 0.11 15.30
CA TRP A 108 9.59 0.07 13.87
C TRP A 108 9.22 -1.33 13.40
N MET A 109 9.94 -2.35 13.87
CA MET A 109 9.65 -3.76 13.56
C MET A 109 8.26 -4.18 14.08
N GLN A 110 7.88 -3.77 15.28
CA GLN A 110 6.54 -4.02 15.81
C GLN A 110 5.45 -3.37 14.93
N LYS A 111 5.66 -2.12 14.50
CA LYS A 111 4.71 -1.43 13.61
C LYS A 111 4.65 -2.08 12.21
N ALA A 112 5.78 -2.56 11.68
CA ALA A 112 5.81 -3.34 10.44
C ALA A 112 4.97 -4.61 10.57
N ALA A 113 5.17 -5.38 11.65
CA ALA A 113 4.46 -6.63 11.91
C ALA A 113 2.94 -6.41 12.08
N SER A 114 2.53 -5.37 12.79
CA SER A 114 1.10 -5.03 12.95
C SER A 114 0.45 -4.65 11.61
N THR A 115 1.17 -3.91 10.77
CA THR A 115 0.68 -3.54 9.43
C THR A 115 0.60 -4.75 8.51
N ASP A 116 1.59 -5.64 8.55
CA ASP A 116 1.59 -6.90 7.79
C ASP A 116 0.40 -7.80 8.19
N ARG A 117 0.09 -7.92 9.48
CA ARG A 117 -1.10 -8.65 9.96
C ARG A 117 -2.41 -8.06 9.44
N LEU A 118 -2.53 -6.73 9.43
CA LEU A 118 -3.70 -6.04 8.87
C LEU A 118 -3.86 -6.36 7.37
N LEU A 119 -2.77 -6.28 6.61
CA LEU A 119 -2.78 -6.59 5.17
C LEU A 119 -3.13 -8.05 4.89
N LYS A 120 -2.62 -9.00 5.68
CA LYS A 120 -2.95 -10.42 5.57
C LYS A 120 -4.43 -10.68 5.81
N HIS A 121 -4.99 -10.07 6.85
CA HIS A 121 -6.41 -10.19 7.16
C HIS A 121 -7.27 -9.63 6.02
N GLU A 122 -6.88 -8.50 5.43
CA GLU A 122 -7.61 -7.94 4.30
C GLU A 122 -7.50 -8.82 3.04
N ALA A 123 -6.30 -9.33 2.75
CA ALA A 123 -6.10 -10.25 1.62
C ALA A 123 -6.94 -11.54 1.77
N GLN A 124 -7.14 -12.01 3.00
CA GLN A 124 -7.96 -13.18 3.28
C GLN A 124 -9.46 -12.93 3.06
N LYS A 125 -9.95 -11.72 3.40
CA LYS A 125 -11.32 -11.32 3.06
C LYS A 125 -11.52 -11.25 1.55
N GLU A 126 -10.59 -10.61 0.84
CA GLU A 126 -10.62 -10.51 -0.62
C GLU A 126 -10.69 -11.89 -1.28
N ALA A 127 -9.85 -12.83 -0.84
CA ALA A 127 -9.87 -14.20 -1.35
C ALA A 127 -11.20 -14.92 -1.06
N THR A 128 -11.88 -14.58 0.03
CA THR A 128 -13.19 -15.16 0.36
C THR A 128 -14.29 -14.56 -0.52
N HIS A 129 -14.26 -13.25 -0.78
CA HIS A 129 -15.19 -12.56 -1.67
C HIS A 129 -15.06 -12.96 -3.14
N ALA A 130 -13.85 -13.31 -3.61
CA ALA A 130 -13.63 -13.74 -4.99
C ALA A 130 -14.13 -15.16 -5.30
N ASN A 131 -14.42 -15.98 -4.27
CA ASN A 131 -14.80 -17.39 -4.40
C ASN A 131 -16.29 -17.67 -4.05
N GLY A 132 -17.08 -16.63 -3.76
CA GLY A 132 -18.52 -16.72 -3.48
C GLY A 132 -19.34 -16.02 -4.54
#